data_AF-A0A379WUQ3-F1
#
_entry.id   AF-A0A379WUQ3-F1
#
_cell.length_a   1.000
_cell.length_b   1.000
_cell.length_c   1.000
_cell.angle_alpha   90.00
_cell.angle_beta   90.00
_cell.angle_gamma   90.00
#
_symmetry.space_group_name_H-M   'P 1'
#
loop_
_entity.id
_entity.type
_entity.pdbx_description
1 polymer ?
#
loop_
_entity_poly.entity_id
_entity_poly.type
_entity_poly.pdbx_seq_one_letter_code
_entity_poly.pdbx_strand_id
1 'polypeptide(L)'
;MPDGDVKGRVVAILLNDKVNAAELLTILQALKAKGVHAKLLYSRMGEVTADDGSTLTIAATFAGAPSLTVDAVIVPCGNIADIESCGDARYYLLEAYKHLKPIALAGDARRFKALLNIDSQGEEGLVEADNVDHHFMDTLLTLMAAHRVWSRAGKINAIPA
;
A
#
# COMPACT_ATOMS: atom_id res chain seq x y z
N MET A 1 -17.38 5.05 -20.40
CA MET A 1 -16.83 4.50 -19.13
C MET A 1 -15.35 4.27 -19.39
N PRO A 2 -14.41 4.55 -18.47
CA PRO A 2 -13.02 4.21 -18.74
C PRO A 2 -12.92 2.68 -18.85
N ASP A 3 -12.43 2.18 -19.99
CA ASP A 3 -12.26 0.76 -20.32
C ASP A 3 -11.07 0.10 -19.57
N GLY A 4 -10.69 0.65 -18.41
CA GLY A 4 -9.40 0.43 -17.79
C GLY A 4 -9.33 -0.84 -16.96
N ASP A 5 -8.95 -1.95 -17.60
CA ASP A 5 -8.49 -3.16 -16.89
C ASP A 5 -7.26 -2.83 -16.01
N VAL A 6 -7.17 -3.47 -14.85
CA VAL A 6 -6.04 -3.34 -13.91
C VAL A 6 -4.95 -4.37 -14.21
N LYS A 7 -5.19 -5.33 -15.11
CA LYS A 7 -4.22 -6.34 -15.50
C LYS A 7 -2.88 -5.73 -15.95
N GLY A 8 -1.78 -6.27 -15.42
CA GLY A 8 -0.41 -5.82 -15.71
C GLY A 8 0.06 -4.65 -14.84
N ARG A 9 -0.82 -4.02 -14.06
CA ARG A 9 -0.43 -3.02 -13.06
C ARG A 9 0.35 -3.66 -11.92
N VAL A 10 1.08 -2.83 -11.18
CA VAL A 10 1.96 -3.24 -10.09
C VAL A 10 1.57 -2.54 -8.81
N VAL A 11 1.50 -3.28 -7.70
CA VAL A 11 1.23 -2.77 -6.36
C VAL A 11 2.44 -3.00 -5.47
N ALA A 12 2.88 -1.95 -4.77
CA ALA A 12 3.85 -2.10 -3.69
C ALA A 12 3.15 -2.56 -2.42
N ILE A 13 3.67 -3.60 -1.78
CA ILE A 13 3.26 -4.04 -0.45
C ILE A 13 4.41 -3.72 0.50
N LEU A 14 4.21 -2.75 1.39
CA LEU A 14 5.24 -2.35 2.36
C LEU A 14 5.19 -3.29 3.56
N LEU A 15 6.14 -4.21 3.63
CA LEU A 15 6.24 -5.17 4.72
C LEU A 15 6.75 -4.49 6.00
N ASN A 16 6.43 -5.12 7.13
CA ASN A 16 7.02 -4.90 8.45
C ASN A 16 7.59 -6.24 8.96
N ASP A 17 8.35 -6.27 10.05
CA ASP A 17 8.62 -7.53 10.74
C ASP A 17 7.30 -8.12 11.30
N LYS A 18 7.09 -9.43 11.19
CA LYS A 18 5.83 -10.08 11.61
C LYS A 18 4.57 -9.53 10.94
N VAL A 19 4.62 -9.35 9.62
CA VAL A 19 3.42 -9.10 8.81
C VAL A 19 2.35 -10.14 9.09
N ASN A 20 1.09 -9.72 9.14
CA ASN A 20 -0.05 -10.62 9.23
C ASN A 20 -0.14 -11.50 7.96
N ALA A 21 0.14 -12.79 8.09
CA ALA A 21 0.20 -13.70 6.96
C ALA A 21 -1.16 -13.90 6.28
N ALA A 22 -2.25 -13.89 7.05
CA ALA A 22 -3.61 -14.07 6.53
C ALA A 22 -4.05 -12.88 5.66
N GLU A 23 -3.75 -11.66 6.11
CA GLU A 23 -3.99 -10.44 5.31
C GLU A 23 -3.14 -10.45 4.04
N LEU A 24 -1.85 -10.76 4.15
CA LEU A 24 -0.95 -10.81 3.00
C LEU A 24 -1.42 -11.84 1.96
N LEU A 25 -1.85 -13.02 2.41
CA LEU A 25 -2.40 -14.05 1.52
C LEU A 25 -3.63 -13.53 0.78
N THR A 26 -4.55 -12.86 1.48
CA THR A 26 -5.77 -12.27 0.91
C THR A 26 -5.44 -11.22 -0.15
N ILE A 27 -4.49 -10.33 0.14
CA ILE A 27 -3.99 -9.32 -0.81
C ILE A 27 -3.45 -10.02 -2.06
N LEU A 28 -2.52 -10.96 -1.91
CA LEU A 28 -1.86 -11.63 -3.04
C LEU A 28 -2.86 -12.39 -3.91
N GLN A 29 -3.84 -13.05 -3.31
CA GLN A 29 -4.90 -13.76 -4.04
C GLN A 29 -5.78 -12.81 -4.85
N ALA A 30 -6.23 -11.70 -4.24
CA ALA A 30 -7.08 -10.72 -4.92
C ALA A 30 -6.35 -10.04 -6.08
N LEU A 31 -5.08 -9.64 -5.88
CA LEU A 31 -4.26 -9.06 -6.95
C LEU A 31 -4.04 -10.06 -8.09
N LYS A 32 -3.68 -11.31 -7.77
CA LYS A 32 -3.49 -12.37 -8.77
C LYS A 32 -4.75 -12.65 -9.57
N ALA A 33 -5.92 -12.66 -8.94
CA ALA A 33 -7.20 -12.88 -9.61
C ALA A 33 -7.52 -11.82 -10.68
N LYS A 34 -6.97 -10.62 -10.55
CA LYS A 34 -7.08 -9.52 -11.53
C LYS A 34 -5.86 -9.36 -12.42
N GLY A 35 -4.85 -10.24 -12.31
CA GLY A 35 -3.61 -10.14 -13.06
C GLY A 35 -2.77 -8.91 -12.69
N VAL A 36 -2.90 -8.43 -11.45
CA VAL A 36 -2.08 -7.35 -10.88
C VAL A 36 -0.86 -7.97 -10.20
N HIS A 37 0.31 -7.40 -10.42
CA HIS A 37 1.56 -7.86 -9.83
C HIS A 37 1.79 -7.21 -8.46
N ALA A 38 2.35 -7.96 -7.52
CA ALA A 38 2.73 -7.44 -6.20
C ALA A 38 4.26 -7.38 -6.08
N LYS A 39 4.79 -6.31 -5.50
CA LYS A 39 6.18 -6.20 -5.08
C LYS A 39 6.24 -6.11 -3.57
N LEU A 40 6.85 -7.10 -2.94
CA LEU A 40 7.09 -7.12 -1.50
C LEU A 40 8.31 -6.26 -1.18
N LEU A 41 8.10 -5.13 -0.51
CA LEU A 41 9.14 -4.15 -0.22
C LEU A 41 9.44 -4.08 1.27
N TYR A 42 10.70 -3.87 1.62
CA TYR A 42 11.12 -3.72 3.02
C TYR A 42 12.29 -2.74 3.18
N SER A 43 12.75 -2.52 4.42
CA SER A 43 13.89 -1.62 4.72
C SER A 43 15.25 -2.18 4.28
N ARG A 44 15.34 -3.51 4.10
CA ARG A 44 16.55 -4.23 3.67
C ARG A 44 16.20 -5.36 2.70
N MET A 45 17.20 -5.92 2.02
CA MET A 45 17.04 -7.15 1.21
C MET A 45 17.03 -8.41 2.09
N GLY A 46 16.73 -9.55 1.46
CA GLY A 46 16.73 -10.87 2.09
C GLY A 46 15.31 -11.34 2.38
N GLU A 47 15.09 -11.82 3.61
CA GLU A 47 13.82 -12.39 4.03
C GLU A 47 13.30 -11.76 5.33
N VAL A 48 11.98 -11.83 5.50
CA VAL A 48 11.23 -11.48 6.71
C VAL A 48 10.33 -12.65 7.08
N THR A 49 10.18 -12.90 8.38
CA THR A 49 9.26 -13.91 8.90
C THR A 49 7.92 -13.26 9.26
N ALA A 50 6.82 -13.80 8.72
CA ALA A 50 5.46 -13.41 9.06
C ALA A 50 5.04 -13.93 10.44
N ASP A 51 3.86 -13.54 10.92
CA ASP A 51 3.33 -13.93 12.23
C ASP A 51 3.05 -15.44 12.39
N ASP A 52 2.73 -16.13 11.29
CA ASP A 52 2.52 -17.57 11.23
C ASP A 52 3.82 -18.40 11.08
N GLY A 53 4.97 -17.73 11.02
CA GLY A 53 6.28 -18.34 10.79
C GLY A 53 6.68 -18.51 9.33
N SER A 54 5.82 -18.13 8.37
CA SER A 54 6.13 -18.16 6.95
C SER A 54 7.26 -17.20 6.59
N THR A 55 8.11 -17.60 5.65
CA THR A 55 9.22 -16.77 5.15
C THR A 55 8.80 -16.01 3.89
N LEU A 56 8.99 -14.69 3.92
CA LEU A 56 8.68 -13.78 2.82
C LEU A 56 9.98 -13.27 2.21
N THR A 57 10.21 -13.58 0.94
CA THR A 57 11.34 -13.04 0.18
C THR A 57 11.07 -11.61 -0.25
N ILE A 58 11.99 -10.70 0.08
CA ILE A 58 11.88 -9.29 -0.24
C ILE A 58 12.31 -9.06 -1.69
N ALA A 59 11.45 -8.42 -2.47
CA ALA A 59 11.70 -8.14 -3.88
C ALA A 59 12.65 -6.95 -4.09
N ALA A 60 12.51 -5.90 -3.28
CA ALA A 60 13.38 -4.73 -3.29
C ALA A 60 13.27 -3.96 -1.97
N THR A 61 14.20 -3.04 -1.73
CA THR A 61 14.05 -2.07 -0.64
C THR A 61 13.07 -0.96 -1.02
N PHE A 62 12.57 -0.20 -0.04
CA PHE A 62 11.75 0.99 -0.30
C PHE A 62 12.43 1.97 -1.26
N ALA A 63 13.72 2.27 -1.04
CA ALA A 63 14.51 3.13 -1.93
C ALA A 63 14.88 2.44 -3.26
N GLY A 64 15.05 1.11 -3.27
CA GLY A 64 15.43 0.35 -4.47
C GLY A 64 14.31 0.20 -5.50
N ALA A 65 13.05 0.30 -5.07
CA ALA A 65 11.89 0.30 -5.93
C ALA A 65 10.89 1.39 -5.48
N PRO A 66 11.19 2.68 -5.76
CA PRO A 66 10.40 3.80 -5.25
C PRO A 66 8.95 3.76 -5.76
N SER A 67 8.08 4.56 -5.15
CA SER A 67 6.65 4.52 -5.45
C SER A 67 6.39 4.77 -6.92
N LEU A 68 7.22 5.57 -7.58
CA LEU A 68 7.20 5.84 -9.03
C LEU A 68 7.06 4.58 -9.90
N THR A 69 7.55 3.43 -9.44
CA THR A 69 7.56 2.17 -10.18
C THR A 69 6.30 1.30 -10.00
N VAL A 70 5.30 1.81 -9.25
CA VAL A 70 4.04 1.11 -8.95
C VAL A 70 2.83 2.01 -9.14
N ASP A 71 1.67 1.39 -9.29
CA ASP A 71 0.37 2.02 -9.53
C ASP A 71 -0.40 2.31 -8.24
N ALA A 72 -0.19 1.51 -7.19
CA ALA A 72 -0.81 1.67 -5.88
C ALA A 72 0.08 1.12 -4.75
N VAL A 73 -0.24 1.47 -3.50
CA VAL A 73 0.50 1.03 -2.31
C VAL A 73 -0.45 0.40 -1.30
N ILE A 74 -0.06 -0.74 -0.73
CA ILE A 74 -0.75 -1.41 0.37
C ILE A 74 0.22 -1.53 1.55
N VAL A 75 -0.26 -1.23 2.75
CA VAL A 75 0.45 -1.50 4.00
C VAL A 75 -0.42 -2.46 4.84
N PRO A 76 -0.07 -3.76 4.90
CA PRO A 76 -0.77 -4.73 5.73
C PRO A 76 -0.48 -4.50 7.21
N CYS A 77 -1.30 -5.07 8.08
CA CYS A 77 -1.09 -5.06 9.53
C CYS A 77 0.09 -5.98 9.93
N GLY A 78 0.45 -5.95 11.21
CA GLY A 78 1.65 -6.60 11.76
C GLY A 78 2.33 -5.69 12.76
N ASN A 79 3.66 -5.75 12.89
CA ASN A 79 4.40 -4.84 13.76
C ASN A 79 4.70 -3.51 13.05
N ILE A 80 3.70 -2.66 12.91
CA ILE A 80 3.83 -1.37 12.20
C ILE A 80 4.92 -0.46 12.79
N ALA A 81 5.21 -0.57 14.09
CA ALA A 81 6.24 0.22 14.76
C ALA A 81 7.64 0.06 14.12
N ASP A 82 7.90 -1.06 13.46
CA ASP A 82 9.15 -1.35 12.73
C ASP A 82 9.38 -0.39 11.56
N ILE A 83 8.32 0.00 10.85
CA ILE A 83 8.41 0.85 9.66
C ILE A 83 7.82 2.25 9.87
N GLU A 84 7.08 2.50 10.95
CA GLU A 84 6.41 3.77 11.24
C GLU A 84 7.39 4.96 11.36
N SER A 85 8.58 4.68 11.89
CA SER A 85 9.68 5.64 12.03
C SER A 85 10.70 5.60 10.86
N CYS A 86 10.54 4.67 9.92
CA CYS A 86 11.43 4.53 8.77
C CYS A 86 11.21 5.68 7.78
N GLY A 87 12.24 6.49 7.55
CA GLY A 87 12.19 7.63 6.63
C GLY A 87 11.74 7.24 5.22
N ASP A 88 12.29 6.17 4.67
CA ASP A 88 11.97 5.71 3.31
C ASP A 88 10.52 5.21 3.20
N ALA A 89 10.02 4.46 4.18
CA ALA A 89 8.62 3.98 4.18
C ALA A 89 7.64 5.15 4.23
N ARG A 90 7.92 6.14 5.09
CA ARG A 90 7.14 7.37 5.20
C ARG A 90 7.17 8.16 3.89
N TYR A 91 8.36 8.37 3.33
CA TYR A 91 8.51 9.07 2.06
C TYR A 91 7.80 8.33 0.93
N TYR A 92 7.81 7.00 0.92
CA TYR A 92 7.09 6.18 -0.06
C TYR A 92 5.59 6.52 -0.12
N LEU A 93 4.97 6.63 1.05
CA LEU A 93 3.55 6.98 1.16
C LEU A 93 3.29 8.43 0.75
N LEU A 94 4.16 9.35 1.16
CA LEU A 94 4.08 10.76 0.75
C LEU A 94 4.20 10.93 -0.77
N GLU A 95 5.18 10.26 -1.39
CA GLU A 95 5.42 10.28 -2.83
C GLU A 95 4.23 9.66 -3.60
N ALA A 96 3.72 8.52 -3.13
CA ALA A 96 2.54 7.88 -3.71
C ALA A 96 1.30 8.78 -3.61
N TYR A 97 1.11 9.41 -2.45
CA TYR A 97 -0.01 10.32 -2.19
C TYR A 97 0.05 11.55 -3.11
N LYS A 98 1.22 12.19 -3.20
CA LYS A 98 1.46 13.35 -4.07
C LYS A 98 1.24 13.00 -5.55
N HIS A 99 1.56 11.78 -5.96
CA HIS A 99 1.30 11.29 -7.31
C HIS A 99 -0.11 10.72 -7.52
N LEU A 100 -1.07 11.00 -6.64
CA LEU A 100 -2.48 10.65 -6.79
C LEU A 100 -2.74 9.13 -6.87
N LYS A 101 -1.85 8.32 -6.29
CA LYS A 101 -2.02 6.87 -6.30
C LYS A 101 -3.02 6.43 -5.23
N PRO A 102 -3.79 5.36 -5.48
CA PRO A 102 -4.53 4.69 -4.42
C PRO A 102 -3.58 4.17 -3.34
N ILE A 103 -3.95 4.39 -2.08
CA ILE A 103 -3.21 3.88 -0.91
C ILE A 103 -4.19 3.08 -0.06
N ALA A 104 -3.77 1.92 0.42
CA ALA A 104 -4.58 1.06 1.27
C ALA A 104 -3.83 0.74 2.58
N LEU A 105 -4.47 0.97 3.72
CA LEU A 105 -3.89 0.81 5.06
C LEU A 105 -4.76 -0.13 5.90
N ALA A 106 -4.22 -1.28 6.30
CA ALA A 106 -4.93 -2.25 7.14
C ALA A 106 -4.52 -2.16 8.61
N GLY A 107 -5.48 -2.28 9.52
CA GLY A 107 -5.25 -2.39 10.96
C GLY A 107 -4.45 -1.20 11.51
N ASP A 108 -3.32 -1.48 12.16
CA ASP A 108 -2.45 -0.47 12.74
C ASP A 108 -1.76 0.43 11.70
N ALA A 109 -1.71 0.02 10.42
CA ALA A 109 -1.12 0.83 9.36
C ALA A 109 -1.86 2.15 9.15
N ARG A 110 -3.12 2.25 9.60
CA ARG A 110 -3.90 3.51 9.58
C ARG A 110 -3.24 4.65 10.35
N ARG A 111 -2.28 4.37 11.24
CA ARG A 111 -1.46 5.40 11.89
C ARG A 111 -0.69 6.28 10.88
N PHE A 112 -0.39 5.76 9.68
CA PHE A 112 0.20 6.55 8.59
C PHE A 112 -0.74 7.64 8.03
N LYS A 113 -2.03 7.69 8.39
CA LYS A 113 -2.92 8.79 7.98
C LYS A 113 -2.43 10.17 8.43
N ALA A 114 -1.89 10.23 9.64
CA ALA A 114 -1.35 11.47 10.20
C ALA A 114 -0.18 12.02 9.35
N LEU A 115 0.62 11.14 8.74
CA LEU A 115 1.69 11.53 7.82
C LEU A 115 1.16 12.20 6.56
N LEU A 116 -0.03 11.81 6.11
CA LEU A 116 -0.65 12.28 4.87
C LEU A 116 -1.60 13.48 5.10
N ASN A 117 -1.65 14.02 6.33
CA ASN A 117 -2.61 15.05 6.75
C ASN A 117 -4.08 14.64 6.51
N ILE A 118 -4.39 13.35 6.67
CA ILE A 118 -5.75 12.81 6.56
C ILE A 118 -6.31 12.62 7.97
N ASP A 119 -7.50 13.16 8.22
CA ASP A 119 -8.18 13.04 9.52
C ASP A 119 -8.82 11.66 9.73
N SER A 120 -9.48 11.47 10.87
CA SER A 120 -10.12 10.19 11.21
C SER A 120 -11.27 9.80 10.28
N GLN A 121 -11.90 10.74 9.57
CA GLN A 121 -12.99 10.46 8.64
C GLN A 121 -12.49 9.83 7.33
N GLY A 122 -11.19 9.93 7.06
CA GLY A 122 -10.58 9.39 5.85
C GLY A 122 -10.79 10.32 4.65
N GLU A 123 -10.43 9.83 3.46
CA GLU A 123 -10.68 10.54 2.20
C GLU A 123 -10.82 9.57 1.02
N GLU A 124 -11.43 10.04 -0.07
CA GLU A 124 -11.44 9.31 -1.32
C GLU A 124 -10.01 8.98 -1.77
N GLY A 125 -9.78 7.74 -2.20
CA GLY A 125 -8.47 7.27 -2.63
C GLY A 125 -7.57 6.74 -1.53
N LEU A 126 -7.98 6.84 -0.27
CA LEU A 126 -7.42 6.09 0.85
C LEU A 126 -8.40 4.98 1.23
N VAL A 127 -7.97 3.73 1.13
CA VAL A 127 -8.73 2.57 1.61
C VAL A 127 -8.24 2.22 3.00
N GLU A 128 -9.12 2.09 3.97
CA GLU A 128 -8.77 1.73 5.33
C GLU A 128 -9.79 0.78 5.94
N ALA A 129 -9.30 -0.21 6.70
CA ALA A 129 -10.14 -1.18 7.42
C ALA A 129 -9.36 -1.75 8.62
N ASP A 130 -10.08 -2.38 9.55
CA ASP A 130 -9.43 -3.08 10.67
C ASP A 130 -8.64 -4.30 10.22
N ASN A 131 -9.10 -5.00 9.18
CA ASN A 131 -8.42 -6.13 8.56
C ASN A 131 -8.58 -6.09 7.04
N VAL A 132 -7.73 -6.80 6.30
CA VAL A 132 -7.91 -6.96 4.85
C VAL A 132 -8.98 -8.01 4.56
N ASP A 133 -10.07 -7.57 3.91
CA ASP A 133 -11.14 -8.43 3.41
C ASP A 133 -11.40 -8.20 1.91
N HIS A 134 -12.44 -8.85 1.38
CA HIS A 134 -12.84 -8.68 -0.01
C HIS A 134 -13.25 -7.24 -0.33
N HIS A 135 -13.95 -6.56 0.57
CA HIS A 135 -14.42 -5.20 0.34
C HIS A 135 -13.25 -4.21 0.27
N PHE A 136 -12.26 -4.36 1.14
CA PHE A 136 -11.01 -3.61 1.11
C PHE A 136 -10.31 -3.76 -0.25
N MET A 137 -10.15 -5.00 -0.72
CA MET A 137 -9.48 -5.26 -2.00
C MET A 137 -10.29 -4.78 -3.20
N ASP A 138 -11.61 -4.98 -3.22
CA ASP A 138 -12.47 -4.52 -4.31
C ASP A 138 -12.49 -2.98 -4.42
N THR A 139 -12.49 -2.29 -3.27
CA THR A 139 -12.40 -0.83 -3.23
C THR A 139 -11.08 -0.34 -3.81
N LEU A 140 -9.95 -0.96 -3.40
CA LEU A 140 -8.65 -0.63 -3.95
C LEU A 140 -8.56 -0.88 -5.46
N LEU A 141 -9.03 -2.03 -5.93
CA LEU A 141 -9.01 -2.40 -7.34
C LEU A 141 -9.88 -1.45 -8.18
N THR A 142 -11.01 -0.98 -7.64
CA THR A 142 -11.86 0.04 -8.27
C THR A 142 -11.11 1.37 -8.42
N LEU A 143 -10.42 1.82 -7.36
CA LEU A 143 -9.58 3.02 -7.42
C LEU A 143 -8.42 2.87 -8.41
N MET A 144 -7.82 1.69 -8.49
CA MET A 144 -6.78 1.38 -9.48
C MET A 144 -7.31 1.44 -10.91
N ALA A 145 -8.52 0.92 -11.17
CA ALA A 145 -9.15 0.98 -12.49
C ALA A 145 -9.38 2.44 -12.94
N ALA A 146 -9.67 3.35 -12.01
CA ALA A 146 -9.74 4.79 -12.26
C ALA A 146 -8.37 5.47 -12.52
N HIS A 147 -7.28 4.70 -12.51
CA HIS A 147 -5.89 5.11 -12.72
C HIS A 147 -5.29 5.97 -11.61
N ARG A 148 -5.91 7.10 -11.27
CA ARG A 148 -5.47 8.03 -10.23
C ARG A 148 -6.66 8.64 -9.49
N VAL A 149 -6.39 9.14 -8.29
CA VAL A 149 -7.36 9.82 -7.43
C VAL A 149 -7.34 11.32 -7.73
N TRP A 150 -8.03 11.72 -8.79
CA TRP A 150 -7.99 13.11 -9.29
C TRP A 150 -8.55 14.14 -8.31
N SER A 151 -9.51 13.75 -7.46
CA SER A 151 -10.07 14.60 -6.40
C SER A 151 -9.03 15.06 -5.37
N ARG A 152 -7.90 14.36 -5.26
CA ARG A 152 -6.78 14.72 -4.37
C ARG A 152 -5.90 15.85 -4.92
N ALA A 153 -6.01 16.23 -6.20
CA ALA A 153 -5.12 17.22 -6.83
C ALA A 153 -5.09 18.58 -6.12
N GLY A 154 -6.18 18.99 -5.45
CA GLY A 154 -6.21 20.23 -4.66
C GLY A 154 -5.45 20.17 -3.33
N LYS A 155 -5.15 18.96 -2.82
CA LYS A 155 -4.52 18.74 -1.50
C LYS A 155 -3.00 18.57 -1.58
N ILE A 156 -2.49 18.05 -2.70
CA ILE A 156 -1.08 17.63 -2.83
C ILE A 156 -0.06 18.76 -2.70
N ASN A 157 -0.46 20.03 -2.90
CA ASN A 157 0.44 21.19 -2.74
C ASN A 157 0.93 21.39 -1.30
N ALA A 158 0.20 20.87 -0.31
CA ALA A 158 0.57 20.94 1.09
C ALA A 158 1.51 19.80 1.54
N ILE A 159 1.79 18.84 0.66
CA ILE A 159 2.55 17.63 0.98
C ILE A 159 4.04 17.85 0.63
N PRO A 160 4.95 17.88 1.61
CA PRO A 160 6.38 18.12 1.39
C PRO A 160 7.09 16.83 0.95
N ALA A 161 6.85 16.43 -0.31
CA ALA A 161 7.40 15.21 -0.91
C ALA A 161 8.07 15.48 -2.25
#